data_AF-A0A382GJI0-F1
#
_entry.id   AF-A0A382GJI0-F1
#
_cell.length_a   1.000
_cell.length_b   1.000
_cell.length_c   1.000
_cell.angle_alpha   90.00
_cell.angle_beta   90.00
_cell.angle_gamma   90.00
#
_symmetry.space_group_name_H-M   'P 1'
#
loop_
_entity.id
_entity.type
_entity.pdbx_description
1 polymer ?
#
loop_
_entity_poly.entity_id
_entity_poly.type
_entity_poly.pdbx_seq_one_letter_code
_entity_poly.pdbx_strand_id
1 'polypeptide(L)'
;MTDLDGIEITGHDLSDEVFTPEASAFVADLVRTFRDRRIELLRSRRIRQEKFDAGLRPDFLSETAEIRSGTWTVSPPPKDLLDRRVEITGP
;
A
#
# COMPACT_ATOMS: atom_id res chain seq x y z
N MET A 1 14.51 5.02 -24.45
CA MET A 1 13.51 6.11 -24.33
C MET A 1 12.47 5.61 -23.35
N THR A 2 12.34 6.24 -22.20
CA THR A 2 11.48 5.75 -21.12
C THR A 2 10.02 5.78 -21.56
N ASP A 3 9.36 4.63 -21.59
CA ASP A 3 7.95 4.52 -21.92
C ASP A 3 7.08 4.92 -20.71
N LEU A 4 6.65 6.18 -20.74
CA LEU A 4 5.74 6.79 -19.76
C LEU A 4 4.27 6.72 -20.18
N ASP A 5 3.90 5.86 -21.14
CA ASP A 5 2.53 5.75 -21.63
C ASP A 5 1.51 5.61 -20.48
N GLY A 6 0.55 6.53 -20.45
CA GLY A 6 -0.51 6.58 -19.45
C GLY A 6 -0.17 7.30 -18.15
N ILE A 7 0.97 8.01 -18.09
CA ILE A 7 1.40 8.78 -16.91
C ILE A 7 1.63 10.23 -17.27
N GLU A 8 1.04 11.09 -16.46
CA GLU A 8 1.20 12.53 -16.54
C GLU A 8 1.94 12.99 -15.27
N ILE A 9 3.07 13.67 -15.45
CA ILE A 9 3.82 14.30 -14.37
C ILE A 9 3.42 15.77 -14.34
N THR A 10 2.72 16.17 -13.29
CA THR A 10 2.38 17.58 -13.05
C THR A 10 3.60 18.35 -12.53
N GLY A 11 3.76 19.61 -12.92
CA GLY A 11 4.96 20.41 -12.64
C GLY A 11 5.20 20.69 -11.15
N HIS A 12 6.48 20.64 -10.76
CA HIS A 12 7.01 21.01 -9.45
C HIS A 12 8.43 21.56 -9.61
N ASP A 13 8.88 22.47 -8.73
CA ASP A 13 10.21 23.11 -8.84
C ASP A 13 11.37 22.10 -8.78
N LEU A 14 11.14 20.94 -8.13
CA LEU A 14 12.10 19.84 -8.01
C LEU A 14 11.80 18.68 -8.98
N SER A 15 10.97 18.88 -10.01
CA SER A 15 10.55 17.79 -10.90
C SER A 15 11.72 17.07 -11.55
N ASP A 16 12.76 17.79 -11.98
CA ASP A 16 13.90 17.19 -12.69
C ASP A 16 14.76 16.30 -11.78
N GLU A 17 14.83 16.63 -10.48
CA GLU A 17 15.58 15.84 -9.49
C GLU A 17 14.81 14.59 -9.04
N VAL A 18 13.48 14.71 -8.89
CA VAL A 18 12.63 13.63 -8.38
C VAL A 18 12.17 12.68 -9.48
N PHE A 19 11.80 13.22 -10.64
CA PHE A 19 11.28 12.47 -11.78
C PHE A 19 12.34 12.24 -12.84
N THR A 20 13.49 11.69 -12.43
CA THR A 20 14.49 11.21 -13.39
C THR A 20 13.85 10.18 -14.35
N PRO A 21 14.44 9.94 -15.54
CA PRO A 21 13.92 8.95 -16.47
C PRO A 21 13.72 7.57 -15.84
N GLU A 22 14.65 7.13 -14.99
CA GLU A 22 14.59 5.82 -14.31
C GLU A 22 13.52 5.78 -13.22
N ALA A 23 13.43 6.84 -12.40
CA ALA A 23 12.41 6.93 -11.36
C ALA A 23 11.00 6.94 -11.96
N SER A 24 10.81 7.70 -13.05
CA SER A 24 9.55 7.77 -13.77
C SER A 24 9.18 6.43 -14.42
N ALA A 25 10.15 5.72 -15.00
CA ALA A 25 9.95 4.36 -15.52
C ALA A 25 9.48 3.39 -14.44
N PHE A 26 10.12 3.45 -13.27
CA PHE A 26 9.81 2.57 -12.15
C PHE A 26 8.41 2.81 -11.59
N VAL A 27 8.05 4.07 -11.36
CA VAL A 27 6.68 4.43 -10.92
C VAL A 27 5.66 3.99 -11.96
N ALA A 28 5.99 4.08 -13.25
CA ALA A 28 5.11 3.62 -14.30
C ALA A 28 4.78 2.14 -14.23
N ASP A 29 5.81 1.33 -14.05
CA ASP A 29 5.66 -0.11 -13.91
C ASP A 29 4.86 -0.48 -12.65
N LEU A 30 5.11 0.19 -11.52
CA LEU A 30 4.33 0.00 -10.29
C LEU A 30 2.85 0.30 -10.49
N VAL A 31 2.52 1.43 -11.12
CA VAL A 31 1.14 1.81 -11.38
C VAL A 31 0.47 0.80 -12.30
N ARG A 32 1.10 0.42 -13.41
CA ARG A 32 0.55 -0.57 -14.35
C ARG A 32 0.31 -1.92 -13.67
N THR A 33 1.23 -2.35 -12.81
CA THR A 33 1.16 -3.64 -12.12
C THR A 33 0.07 -3.67 -11.04
N PHE A 34 -0.07 -2.60 -10.24
CA PHE A 34 -0.86 -2.66 -9.01
C PHE A 34 -2.15 -1.81 -9.00
N ARG A 35 -2.36 -0.94 -10.00
CA ARG A 35 -3.50 0.00 -10.03
C ARG A 35 -4.84 -0.71 -9.94
N ASP A 36 -5.05 -1.77 -10.71
CA ASP A 36 -6.36 -2.42 -10.79
C ASP A 36 -6.72 -3.12 -9.47
N ARG A 37 -5.75 -3.79 -8.84
CA ARG A 37 -5.91 -4.37 -7.51
C ARG A 37 -6.21 -3.31 -6.46
N ARG A 38 -5.54 -2.15 -6.51
CA ARG A 38 -5.84 -1.01 -5.62
C ARG A 38 -7.29 -0.56 -5.77
N ILE A 39 -7.77 -0.42 -7.01
CA ILE A 39 -9.16 -0.01 -7.29
C ILE A 39 -10.15 -1.06 -6.78
N GLU A 40 -9.89 -2.34 -7.00
CA GLU A 40 -10.71 -3.43 -6.48
C GLU A 40 -10.82 -3.38 -4.95
N LEU A 41 -9.70 -3.21 -4.24
CA LEU A 41 -9.69 -3.09 -2.78
C LEU A 41 -10.50 -1.88 -2.29
N LEU A 42 -10.46 -0.74 -2.99
CA LEU A 42 -11.28 0.42 -2.67
C LEU A 42 -12.77 0.15 -2.85
N ARG A 43 -13.16 -0.62 -3.88
CA ARG A 43 -14.56 -1.07 -4.04
C ARG A 43 -14.96 -2.02 -2.91
N SER A 44 -14.12 -2.98 -2.57
CA SER A 44 -14.36 -3.92 -1.47
C SER A 44 -14.54 -3.22 -0.12
N ARG A 45 -13.85 -2.10 0.11
CA ARG A 45 -14.07 -1.25 1.31
C ARG A 45 -15.49 -0.68 1.35
N ARG A 46 -16.02 -0.18 0.22
CA ARG A 46 -17.40 0.35 0.14
C ARG A 46 -18.42 -0.75 0.40
N ILE A 47 -18.26 -1.90 -0.25
CA ILE A 47 -19.14 -3.07 -0.04
C ILE A 47 -19.13 -3.52 1.42
N ARG A 48 -17.96 -3.51 2.08
CA ARG A 48 -17.86 -3.87 3.49
C ARG A 48 -18.55 -2.85 4.39
N GLN A 49 -18.44 -1.56 4.06
CA GLN A 49 -19.13 -0.49 4.79
C GLN A 49 -20.65 -0.61 4.67
N GLU A 50 -21.19 -0.87 3.47
CA GLU A 50 -22.64 -1.09 3.26
C GLU A 50 -23.18 -2.21 4.15
N LYS A 51 -22.41 -3.31 4.32
CA LYS A 51 -22.80 -4.39 5.24
C LYS A 51 -22.83 -3.92 6.69
N PHE A 52 -21.87 -3.10 7.11
CA PHE A 52 -21.85 -2.54 8.46
C PHE A 52 -23.02 -1.59 8.71
N ASP A 53 -23.35 -0.76 7.72
CA ASP A 53 -24.49 0.16 7.78
C ASP A 53 -25.82 -0.60 7.85
N ALA A 54 -25.90 -1.78 7.23
CA ALA A 54 -27.02 -2.72 7.35
C ALA A 54 -27.07 -3.48 8.70
N GLY A 55 -26.20 -3.16 9.65
CA GLY A 55 -26.22 -3.69 11.01
C GLY A 55 -25.23 -4.83 11.29
N LEU A 56 -24.44 -5.27 10.29
CA LEU A 56 -23.34 -6.21 10.55
C LEU A 56 -22.31 -5.55 11.47
N ARG A 57 -21.91 -6.22 12.54
CA ARG A 57 -20.81 -5.77 13.40
C ARG A 57 -19.50 -6.44 12.97
N PRO A 58 -18.35 -5.74 12.99
CA PRO A 58 -17.06 -6.37 12.80
C PRO A 58 -16.80 -7.44 13.87
N ASP A 59 -16.25 -8.59 13.45
CA ASP A 59 -15.79 -9.66 14.33
C ASP A 59 -14.61 -10.40 13.67
N PHE A 60 -13.97 -11.30 14.42
CA PHE A 60 -12.89 -12.14 13.92
C PHE A 60 -13.40 -13.09 12.82
N LEU A 61 -12.67 -13.14 11.70
CA LEU A 61 -13.00 -14.04 10.61
C LEU A 61 -12.70 -15.49 11.01
N SER A 62 -13.67 -16.39 10.84
CA SER A 62 -13.49 -17.82 11.07
C SER A 62 -12.47 -18.45 10.12
N GLU A 63 -12.47 -18.01 8.85
CA GLU A 63 -11.57 -18.52 7.79
C GLU A 63 -10.07 -18.32 8.07
N THR A 64 -9.70 -17.39 8.96
CA THR A 64 -8.31 -17.14 9.35
C THR A 64 -7.98 -17.63 10.76
N ALA A 65 -8.82 -18.48 11.36
CA ALA A 65 -8.60 -19.01 12.71
C ALA A 65 -7.27 -19.77 12.83
N GLU A 66 -6.95 -20.61 11.85
CA GLU A 66 -5.71 -21.42 11.85
C GLU A 66 -4.45 -20.55 11.86
N ILE A 67 -4.46 -19.41 11.15
CA ILE A 67 -3.35 -18.46 11.14
C ILE A 67 -3.16 -17.84 12.53
N ARG A 68 -4.26 -17.52 13.22
CA ARG A 68 -4.20 -16.93 14.57
C ARG A 68 -3.76 -17.92 15.64
N SER A 69 -4.12 -19.20 15.49
CA SER A 69 -3.75 -20.26 16.44
C SER A 69 -2.43 -20.95 16.10
N GLY A 70 -1.83 -20.66 14.93
CA GLY A 70 -0.60 -21.28 14.47
C GLY A 70 0.66 -20.70 15.12
N THR A 71 1.76 -21.47 15.03
CA THR A 71 3.08 -21.05 15.49
C THR A 71 3.88 -20.47 14.33
N TRP A 72 3.99 -19.16 14.24
CA TRP A 72 4.77 -18.47 13.22
C TRP A 72 5.33 -17.13 13.74
N THR A 73 6.30 -16.59 13.03
CA THR A 73 6.88 -15.26 13.29
C THR A 73 7.10 -14.52 11.96
N VAL A 74 7.17 -13.19 12.02
CA VAL A 74 7.59 -12.38 10.86
C VAL A 74 9.07 -12.60 10.56
N SER A 75 9.51 -12.20 9.37
CA SER A 75 10.94 -12.16 9.06
C SER A 75 11.72 -11.28 10.06
N PRO A 76 12.97 -11.64 10.41
CA PRO A 76 13.77 -10.86 11.34
C PRO A 76 13.93 -9.41 10.88
N PRO A 77 13.76 -8.42 11.77
CA PRO A 77 13.95 -7.03 11.40
C PRO A 77 15.44 -6.71 11.19
N PRO A 78 15.76 -5.72 10.33
CA PRO A 78 17.11 -5.17 10.26
C PRO A 78 17.50 -4.49 11.58
N LYS A 79 18.82 -4.35 11.82
CA LYS A 79 19.39 -3.91 13.11
C LYS A 79 18.88 -2.53 13.55
N ASP A 80 18.68 -1.63 12.60
CA ASP A 80 18.18 -0.27 12.80
C ASP A 80 16.71 -0.21 13.26
N LEU A 81 15.93 -1.28 13.02
CA LEU A 81 14.53 -1.38 13.44
C LEU A 81 14.34 -2.13 14.77
N LEU A 82 15.41 -2.57 15.44
CA LEU A 82 15.33 -3.28 16.72
C LEU A 82 14.93 -2.37 17.89
N ASP A 83 15.20 -1.07 17.80
CA ASP A 83 14.95 -0.10 18.86
C ASP A 83 14.25 1.15 18.33
N ARG A 84 12.91 1.11 18.39
CA ARG A 84 12.01 2.18 17.95
C ARG A 84 11.25 2.78 19.14
N ARG A 85 11.92 2.89 20.29
CA ARG A 85 11.30 3.28 21.58
C ARG A 85 10.60 4.65 21.55
N VAL A 86 11.04 5.54 20.68
CA VAL A 86 10.44 6.85 20.44
C VAL A 86 10.45 7.09 18.94
N GLU A 87 9.30 7.45 18.40
CA GLU A 87 9.14 7.90 17.02
C GLU A 87 8.55 9.31 17.05
N ILE A 88 9.17 10.23 16.33
CA ILE A 88 8.61 11.56 16.09
C ILE A 88 7.98 11.58 14.70
N THR A 89 6.82 12.23 14.57
CA THR A 89 6.16 12.45 13.29
C THR A 89 6.08 13.95 13.03
N GLY A 90 6.23 14.37 11.77
CA GLY A 90 6.25 15.77 11.33
C GLY A 90 6.09 15.88 9.81
N PRO A 91 5.92 17.12 9.27
CA PRO A 91 5.88 17.39 7.84
C PRO A 91 7.25 17.28 7.17
#